data_AF-A0A9Q4KRD6-F1
#
_entry.id   AF-A0A9Q4KRD6-F1
#
_cell.length_a   1.000
_cell.length_b   1.000
_cell.length_c   1.000
_cell.angle_alpha   90.00
_cell.angle_beta   90.00
_cell.angle_gamma   90.00
#
_symmetry.space_group_name_H-M   'P 1'
#
loop_
_entity.id
_entity.type
_entity.pdbx_description
1 polymer ?
#
loop_
_entity_poly.entity_id
_entity_poly.type
_entity_poly.pdbx_seq_one_letter_code
_entity_poly.pdbx_strand_id
1 'polypeptide(L)' 'MLDIKPQYIVSDDNEPVSVILDIQTFHKIEAFIEDYGLDRFMDEADDDEPLSLSEARNYYATL' A
#
# COMPACT_ATOMS: atom_id res chain seq x y z
N MET A 1 11.50 -5.15 14.65
CA MET A 1 11.52 -3.82 14.01
C MET A 1 12.44 -3.93 12.81
N LEU A 2 12.01 -3.51 11.61
CA LEU A 2 12.91 -3.50 10.45
C LEU A 2 14.09 -2.55 10.76
N ASP A 3 15.31 -3.02 10.50
CA ASP A 3 16.51 -2.18 10.54
C ASP A 3 16.55 -1.33 9.27
N ILE A 4 15.78 -0.24 9.26
CA ILE A 4 15.71 0.73 8.16
C ILE A 4 16.92 1.66 8.30
N LYS A 5 17.69 1.82 7.22
CA LYS A 5 18.87 2.68 7.17
C LYS A 5 18.63 3.90 6.26
N PRO A 6 17.82 4.88 6.69
CA PRO A 6 17.53 6.06 5.89
C PRO A 6 18.74 6.99 5.80
N GLN A 7 18.91 7.59 4.63
CA GLN A 7 19.77 8.76 4.45
C GLN A 7 18.88 9.96 4.18
N TYR A 8 19.02 11.02 4.97
CA TYR A 8 18.18 12.20 4.86
C TYR A 8 18.83 13.28 4.00
N ILE A 9 18.04 13.91 3.14
CA ILE A 9 18.38 15.17 2.47
C ILE A 9 17.74 16.29 3.32
N VAL A 10 18.55 17.25 3.76
CA VAL A 10 18.13 18.35 4.65
C VAL A 10 18.07 19.68 3.90
N SER A 11 17.17 20.57 4.34
CA SER A 11 17.10 21.96 3.88
C SER A 11 18.21 22.83 4.50
N ASP A 12 18.26 24.10 4.09
CA ASP A 12 19.16 25.10 4.67
C ASP A 12 18.89 25.35 6.17
N ASP A 13 17.65 25.15 6.62
CA ASP A 13 17.24 25.23 8.02
C ASP A 13 17.51 23.92 8.81
N ASN A 14 18.23 22.97 8.20
CA ASN A 14 18.57 21.66 8.75
C ASN A 14 17.33 20.76 9.04
N GLU A 15 16.24 20.96 8.29
CA GLU A 15 15.04 20.15 8.36
C GLU A 15 15.06 19.05 7.28
N PRO A 16 14.76 17.76 7.59
CA PRO A 16 14.66 16.71 6.59
C PRO A 16 13.53 16.99 5.58
N VAL A 17 13.85 17.04 4.30
CA VAL A 17 12.89 17.28 3.21
C VAL A 17 12.70 16.06 2.30
N SER A 18 13.65 15.12 2.32
CA SER A 18 13.56 13.88 1.56
C SER A 18 14.40 12.77 2.20
N VAL A 19 14.15 11.53 1.82
CA VAL A 19 14.87 10.34 2.28
C VAL A 19 15.29 9.48 1.10
N ILE A 20 16.52 8.98 1.14
CA ILE A 20 17.04 7.95 0.26
C ILE A 20 17.03 6.64 1.03
N LEU A 21 16.41 5.62 0.45
CA LEU A 21 16.35 4.26 0.95
C LEU A 21 16.91 3.31 -0.11
N ASP A 22 17.46 2.18 0.34
CA ASP A 22 17.69 1.09 -0.61
C ASP A 22 16.36 0.58 -1.14
N ILE A 23 16.37 0.16 -2.40
CA ILE A 23 15.15 -0.19 -3.13
C ILE A 23 14.41 -1.38 -2.48
N GLN A 24 15.12 -2.29 -1.81
CA GLN A 24 14.50 -3.43 -1.15
C GLN A 24 13.74 -3.01 0.10
N THR A 25 14.30 -2.09 0.88
CA THR A 25 13.63 -1.50 2.04
C THR A 25 12.41 -0.70 1.61
N PHE A 26 12.51 0.09 0.53
CA PHE A 26 11.36 0.82 -0.02
C PHE A 26 10.21 -0.13 -0.39
N HIS A 27 10.46 -1.16 -1.19
CA HIS A 27 9.42 -2.13 -1.57
C HIS A 27 8.82 -2.88 -0.37
N LYS A 28 9.61 -3.17 0.67
CA LYS A 28 9.08 -3.80 1.89
C LYS A 28 8.12 -2.87 2.63
N ILE A 29 8.39 -1.57 2.64
CA ILE A 29 7.50 -0.57 3.22
C ILE A 29 6.21 -0.50 2.41
N GLU A 30 6.29 -0.43 1.08
CA GLU A 30 5.11 -0.43 0.20
C GLU A 30 4.26 -1.68 0.41
N ALA A 31 4.85 -2.87 0.30
CA ALA A 31 4.13 -4.13 0.48
C ALA A 31 3.41 -4.19 1.82
N PHE A 32 4.05 -3.74 2.91
CA PHE A 32 3.42 -3.73 4.22
C PHE A 32 2.21 -2.78 4.29
N ILE A 33 2.31 -1.60 3.67
CA ILE A 33 1.21 -0.62 3.63
C ILE A 33 0.07 -1.14 2.74
N GLU A 34 0.38 -1.72 1.59
CA GLU A 34 -0.59 -2.31 0.67
C GLU A 34 -1.31 -3.50 1.30
N ASP A 35 -0.57 -4.43 1.93
CA ASP A 35 -1.13 -5.58 2.62
C ASP A 35 -2.09 -5.14 3.74
N TYR A 36 -1.71 -4.11 4.52
CA TYR A 36 -2.58 -3.56 5.57
C TYR A 36 -3.82 -2.88 5.00
N GLY A 37 -3.68 -2.13 3.89
CA GLY A 37 -4.82 -1.51 3.22
C GLY A 37 -5.79 -2.55 2.65
N LEU A 38 -5.24 -3.60 2.02
CA LEU A 38 -6.02 -4.70 1.46
C LEU A 38 -6.78 -5.46 2.55
N ASP A 39 -6.13 -5.77 3.67
CA ASP A 39 -6.77 -6.39 4.86
C ASP A 39 -8.01 -5.59 5.29
N ARG A 40 -7.90 -4.25 5.35
CA ARG A 40 -9.02 -3.38 5.70
C ARG A 40 -10.13 -3.39 4.66
N PHE A 41 -9.79 -3.35 3.36
CA PHE A 41 -10.81 -3.45 2.31
C PHE A 41 -11.50 -4.81 2.29
N MET A 42 -10.81 -5.87 2.66
CA MET A 42 -11.40 -7.20 2.82
C MET A 42 -12.35 -7.24 4.03
N ASP A 43 -11.97 -6.68 5.17
CA ASP A 43 -12.85 -6.55 6.34
C ASP A 43 -14.12 -5.75 6.02
N GLU A 44 -13.98 -4.64 5.27
CA GLU A 44 -15.12 -3.80 4.85
C GLU A 44 -16.07 -4.51 3.88
N ALA A 45 -15.55 -5.45 3.08
CA ALA A 45 -16.31 -6.22 2.10
C ALA A 45 -16.81 -7.58 2.65
N ASP A 46 -16.57 -7.91 3.92
CA ASP A 46 -16.90 -9.24 4.48
C ASP A 46 -18.42 -9.49 4.54
N ASP A 47 -19.21 -8.42 4.67
CA ASP A 47 -20.68 -8.46 4.64
C ASP A 47 -21.28 -8.44 3.22
N ASP A 48 -20.45 -8.21 2.17
CA ASP A 48 -20.91 -8.17 0.79
C ASP A 48 -21.16 -9.58 0.22
N GLU A 49 -22.21 -9.75 -0.57
CA GLU A 49 -22.49 -11.04 -1.21
C GLU A 49 -21.49 -11.32 -2.36
N PRO A 50 -20.76 -12.45 -2.34
CA PRO A 50 -19.81 -12.77 -3.40
C PRO A 50 -20.52 -13.01 -4.73
N LEU A 51 -20.08 -12.31 -5.78
CA LEU A 51 -20.56 -12.56 -7.13
C LEU A 51 -19.92 -13.82 -7.72
N SER A 52 -20.71 -14.61 -8.45
CA SER A 52 -20.16 -15.61 -9.36
C SER A 52 -19.31 -14.94 -10.44
N LEU A 53 -18.40 -15.70 -11.06
CA LEU A 53 -17.58 -15.18 -12.15
C LEU A 53 -18.41 -14.58 -13.30
N SER A 54 -19.58 -15.16 -13.61
CA SER A 54 -20.50 -14.62 -14.61
C SER A 54 -21.12 -13.29 -14.19
N GLU A 55 -21.57 -13.18 -12.94
CA GLU A 55 -22.18 -11.96 -12.41
C GLU A 55 -21.16 -10.83 -12.33
N ALA A 56 -19.95 -11.13 -11.84
CA ALA A 56 -18.84 -10.19 -11.79
C ALA A 56 -18.49 -9.65 -13.19
N ARG A 57 -18.38 -10.54 -14.20
CA ARG A 57 -18.11 -10.13 -15.60
C ARG A 57 -19.20 -9.23 -16.16
N ASN A 58 -20.47 -9.53 -15.89
CA ASN A 58 -21.59 -8.70 -16.33
C ASN A 58 -21.59 -7.34 -15.63
N TYR A 59 -21.36 -7.32 -14.30
CA TYR A 59 -21.30 -6.11 -13.50
C TYR A 59 -20.20 -5.16 -14.00
N TYR A 60 -18.95 -5.64 -14.13
CA TYR A 60 -17.82 -4.82 -14.58
C TYR A 60 -17.92 -4.37 -16.05
N ALA A 61 -18.68 -5.05 -16.89
CA ALA A 61 -18.92 -4.60 -18.27
C ALA A 61 -19.85 -3.38 -18.35
N THR A 62 -20.52 -3.02 -17.26
CA THR A 62 -21.46 -1.88 -17.18
C THR A 62 -20.90 -0.64 -16.49
N LEU A 63 -19.70 -0.75 -15.91
CA LEU A 63 -18.94 0.34 -15.29
C LEU A 63 -17.99 0.98 -16.31
#